data_AF-N6X0E0-F1
#
_entry.id   AF-N6X0E0-F1
#
_cell.length_a   1.000
_cell.length_b   1.000
_cell.length_c   1.000
_cell.angle_alpha   90.00
_cell.angle_beta   90.00
_cell.angle_gamma   90.00
#
_symmetry.space_group_name_H-M   'P 1'
#
loop_
_entity.id
_entity.type
_entity.pdbx_description
1 polymer ?
#
loop_
_entity_poly.entity_id
_entity_poly.type
_entity_poly.pdbx_seq_one_letter_code
_entity_poly.pdbx_strand_id
1 'polypeptide(L)'
;MKNILLFTATIALSTYTFAGNVSPDENMKATHDQSKGKGSLENILNNDEMKRLHKRMTRYSMSEPGMEARVEMITTEVGRAYHKALEKAEKNTAG
;
A
#
# COMPACT_ATOMS: atom_id res chain seq x y z
N MET A 1 -51.03 -12.09 -19.18
CA MET A 1 -50.12 -11.11 -19.80
C MET A 1 -48.83 -11.10 -18.98
N LYS A 2 -47.67 -11.32 -19.62
CA LYS A 2 -46.36 -11.50 -18.95
C LYS A 2 -45.65 -10.14 -18.96
N ASN A 3 -45.45 -9.54 -17.78
CA ASN A 3 -44.73 -8.27 -17.67
C ASN A 3 -43.24 -8.56 -17.55
N ILE A 4 -42.48 -8.26 -18.59
CA ILE A 4 -41.02 -8.39 -18.60
C ILE A 4 -40.45 -7.01 -18.25
N LEU A 5 -39.93 -6.88 -17.03
CA LEU A 5 -39.15 -5.73 -16.60
C LEU A 5 -37.70 -5.91 -17.08
N LEU A 6 -37.28 -5.09 -18.04
CA LEU A 6 -35.89 -4.99 -18.48
C LEU A 6 -35.17 -3.96 -17.61
N PHE A 7 -34.20 -4.42 -16.81
CA PHE A 7 -33.25 -3.56 -16.11
C PHE A 7 -32.07 -3.26 -17.03
N THR A 8 -31.97 -2.02 -17.49
CA THR A 8 -30.79 -1.53 -18.21
C THR A 8 -29.79 -0.96 -17.20
N ALA A 9 -28.65 -1.63 -17.01
CA ALA A 9 -27.54 -1.11 -16.24
C ALA A 9 -26.62 -0.31 -17.16
N THR A 10 -26.57 1.01 -16.99
CA THR A 10 -25.58 1.88 -17.63
C THR A 10 -24.30 1.85 -16.81
N ILE A 11 -23.24 1.28 -17.37
CA ILE A 11 -21.90 1.31 -16.79
C ILE A 11 -21.26 2.63 -17.22
N ALA A 12 -21.16 3.60 -16.30
CA ALA A 12 -20.36 4.80 -16.50
C ALA A 12 -18.88 4.43 -16.32
N LEU A 13 -18.12 4.31 -17.42
CA LEU A 13 -16.66 4.24 -17.35
C LEU A 13 -16.12 5.65 -17.07
N SER A 14 -15.80 5.93 -15.81
CA SER A 14 -15.01 7.11 -15.45
C SER A 14 -13.58 6.93 -15.94
N THR A 15 -13.22 7.59 -17.04
CA THR A 15 -11.84 7.72 -17.51
C THR A 15 -11.10 8.70 -16.61
N TYR A 16 -10.15 8.22 -15.80
CA TYR A 16 -9.20 9.09 -15.10
C TYR A 16 -8.03 9.40 -16.03
N THR A 17 -7.94 10.64 -16.52
CA THR A 17 -6.76 11.15 -17.21
C THR A 17 -5.79 11.71 -16.16
N PHE A 18 -4.72 10.97 -15.88
CA PHE A 18 -3.59 11.46 -15.11
C PHE A 18 -2.75 12.39 -16.00
N ALA A 19 -3.11 13.68 -16.03
CA ALA A 19 -2.34 14.71 -16.70
C ALA A 19 -1.17 15.13 -15.79
N GLY A 20 0.01 14.56 -16.03
CA GLY A 20 1.26 15.03 -15.44
C GLY A 20 1.61 16.41 -16.01
N ASN A 21 1.25 17.47 -15.30
CA ASN A 21 1.75 18.82 -15.56
C ASN A 21 2.80 19.16 -14.52
N VAL A 22 4.05 18.78 -14.78
CA VAL A 22 5.21 19.33 -14.08
C VAL A 22 5.74 20.49 -14.93
N SER A 23 5.19 21.68 -14.68
CA SER A 23 5.80 22.92 -15.17
C SER A 23 7.11 23.15 -14.42
N PRO A 24 8.23 23.46 -15.12
CA PRO A 24 9.47 23.81 -14.46
C PRO A 24 9.40 25.31 -14.13
N ASP A 25 8.80 25.64 -12.98
CA ASP A 25 8.90 27.02 -12.50
C ASP A 25 10.25 27.22 -11.81
N GLU A 26 11.09 27.89 -12.57
CA GLU A 26 12.27 28.64 -12.21
C GLU A 26 12.02 29.51 -10.95
N ASN A 27 13.02 29.64 -10.08
CA ASN A 27 13.03 30.42 -8.83
C ASN A 27 12.38 29.81 -7.56
N MET A 28 13.08 28.85 -6.96
CA MET A 28 13.08 28.71 -5.50
C MET A 28 14.48 29.00 -4.93
N LYS A 29 14.83 30.28 -4.86
CA LYS A 29 15.91 30.78 -4.01
C LYS A 29 15.40 30.86 -2.57
N ALA A 30 15.08 29.69 -1.99
CA ALA A 30 14.73 29.56 -0.58
C ALA A 30 16.00 29.20 0.18
N THR A 31 16.47 30.16 0.97
CA THR A 31 17.62 30.13 1.87
C THR A 31 17.64 28.83 2.67
N HIS A 32 18.56 27.94 2.29
CA HIS A 32 18.76 26.66 2.95
C HIS A 32 19.51 26.89 4.26
N ASP A 33 18.76 27.15 5.34
CA ASP A 33 19.27 27.08 6.70
C ASP A 33 19.54 25.61 7.05
N GLN A 34 20.69 25.12 6.58
CA GLN A 34 21.19 23.74 6.68
C GLN A 34 21.80 23.45 8.07
N SER A 35 21.44 24.22 9.10
CA SER A 35 22.02 24.12 10.45
C SER A 35 21.12 23.45 11.48
N LYS A 36 19.83 23.24 11.19
CA LYS A 36 18.93 22.51 12.08
C LYS A 36 19.06 20.99 11.87
N GLY A 37 19.88 20.34 12.71
CA GLY A 37 19.62 18.96 13.13
C GLY A 37 20.49 17.85 12.54
N LYS A 38 21.80 18.06 12.35
CA LYS A 38 22.71 16.94 12.00
C LYS A 38 22.58 15.75 12.98
N GLY A 39 22.43 16.02 14.28
CA GLY A 39 22.25 14.98 15.30
C GLY A 39 20.92 14.22 15.25
N SER A 40 19.83 14.82 14.74
CA SER A 40 18.55 14.10 14.61
C SER A 40 18.52 13.21 13.36
N LEU A 41 19.17 13.64 12.27
CA LEU A 41 19.33 12.84 11.07
C LEU A 41 20.27 11.65 11.28
N GLU A 42 21.39 11.83 12.00
CA GLU A 42 22.29 10.73 12.37
C GLU A 42 21.58 9.66 13.23
N ASN A 43 20.69 10.04 14.13
CA ASN A 43 19.91 9.10 14.91
C ASN A 43 18.86 8.33 14.08
N ILE A 44 18.24 8.96 13.09
CA ILE A 44 17.35 8.27 12.13
C ILE A 44 18.16 7.30 11.26
N LEU A 45 19.34 7.73 10.79
CA LEU A 45 20.26 6.91 10.01
C LEU A 45 20.87 5.76 10.82
N ASN A 46 20.83 5.80 12.15
CA ASN A 46 21.34 4.75 13.03
C ASN A 46 20.25 3.90 13.70
N ASN A 47 18.98 4.10 13.34
CA ASN A 47 17.90 3.26 13.85
C ASN A 47 17.86 1.90 13.12
N ASP A 48 18.32 0.85 13.80
CA ASP A 48 18.35 -0.52 13.27
C ASP A 48 16.97 -1.11 12.98
N GLU A 49 15.93 -0.69 13.71
CA GLU A 49 14.56 -1.11 13.47
C GLU A 49 14.05 -0.55 12.14
N MET A 50 14.29 0.75 11.89
CA MET A 50 13.91 1.39 10.62
C MET A 50 14.69 0.81 9.44
N LYS A 51 15.98 0.52 9.61
CA LYS A 51 16.79 -0.18 8.59
C LYS A 51 16.21 -1.57 8.28
N ARG A 52 15.86 -2.33 9.31
CA ARG A 52 15.25 -3.66 9.15
C ARG A 52 13.88 -3.56 8.48
N LEU A 53 13.04 -2.62 8.88
CA LEU A 53 11.73 -2.39 8.27
C LEU A 53 11.87 -2.03 6.79
N HIS A 54 12.72 -1.06 6.45
CA HIS A 54 12.99 -0.67 5.06
C HIS A 54 13.50 -1.86 4.24
N LYS A 55 14.46 -2.64 4.76
CA LYS A 55 14.95 -3.85 4.09
C LYS A 55 13.84 -4.87 3.81
N ARG A 56 12.86 -5.01 4.72
CA ARG A 56 11.68 -5.87 4.50
C ARG A 56 10.72 -5.28 3.47
N MET A 57 10.40 -4.00 3.57
CA MET A 57 9.56 -3.29 2.58
C MET A 57 10.13 -3.43 1.17
N THR A 58 11.43 -3.17 1.01
CA THR A 58 12.13 -3.33 -0.28
C THR A 58 12.15 -4.77 -0.76
N ARG A 59 12.36 -5.74 0.13
CA ARG A 59 12.38 -7.18 -0.24
C ARG A 59 11.02 -7.66 -0.77
N TYR A 60 9.93 -7.20 -0.16
CA TYR A 60 8.59 -7.62 -0.53
C TYR A 60 7.89 -6.64 -1.49
N SER A 61 8.58 -5.56 -1.88
CA SER A 61 8.02 -4.45 -2.66
C SER A 61 6.71 -3.92 -2.06
N MET A 62 6.67 -3.78 -0.74
CA MET A 62 5.47 -3.38 0.01
C MET A 62 5.64 -2.00 0.64
N SER A 63 4.54 -1.26 0.70
CA SER A 63 4.43 -0.08 1.54
C SER A 63 4.42 -0.45 3.02
N GLU A 64 4.64 0.53 3.89
CA GLU A 64 4.54 0.38 5.34
C GLU A 64 3.20 -0.23 5.80
N PRO A 65 2.02 0.30 5.41
CA PRO A 65 0.74 -0.31 5.79
C PRO A 65 0.56 -1.72 5.20
N GLY A 66 1.11 -1.98 4.01
CA GLY A 66 1.08 -3.33 3.43
C GLY A 66 1.92 -4.33 4.24
N MET A 67 3.07 -3.89 4.76
CA MET A 67 3.90 -4.70 5.65
C MET A 67 3.23 -4.92 7.00
N GLU A 68 2.55 -3.92 7.55
CA GLU A 68 1.80 -4.05 8.80
C GLU A 68 0.67 -5.07 8.67
N ALA A 69 -0.18 -4.92 7.65
CA ALA A 69 -1.23 -5.89 7.36
C ALA A 69 -0.67 -7.31 7.15
N ARG A 70 0.47 -7.43 6.46
CA ARG A 70 1.14 -8.73 6.30
C ARG A 70 1.58 -9.31 7.65
N VAL A 71 2.14 -8.50 8.54
CA VAL A 71 2.56 -8.94 9.88
C VAL A 71 1.35 -9.39 10.67
N GLU A 72 0.26 -8.63 10.66
CA GLU A 72 -0.99 -8.99 11.33
C GLU A 72 -1.52 -10.34 10.84
N MET A 73 -1.54 -10.56 9.52
CA MET A 73 -2.07 -11.80 8.94
C MET A 73 -1.26 -13.06 9.30
N ILE A 74 0.03 -12.92 9.63
CA ILE A 74 0.88 -14.07 10.00
C ILE A 74 1.02 -14.26 11.52
N THR A 75 0.94 -13.18 12.30
CA THR A 75 1.15 -13.23 13.76
C THR A 75 -0.14 -13.47 14.53
N THR A 76 -1.26 -12.91 14.08
CA THR A 76 -2.53 -13.00 14.78
C THR A 76 -3.26 -14.32 14.53
N GLU A 77 -4.10 -14.73 15.47
CA GLU A 77 -4.96 -15.91 15.31
C GLU A 77 -5.98 -15.73 14.19
N VAL A 78 -6.53 -14.52 14.05
CA VAL A 78 -7.49 -14.17 12.99
C VAL A 78 -6.87 -14.35 11.62
N GLY A 79 -5.66 -13.81 11.41
CA GLY A 79 -4.92 -13.96 10.16
C GLY A 79 -4.60 -15.42 9.82
N ARG A 80 -4.16 -16.20 10.82
CA ARG A 80 -3.90 -17.64 10.64
C ARG A 80 -5.17 -18.42 10.33
N ALA A 81 -6.27 -18.12 11.01
CA ALA A 81 -7.57 -18.74 10.76
C ALA A 81 -8.06 -18.46 9.34
N TYR A 82 -7.87 -17.24 8.86
CA TYR A 82 -8.17 -16.86 7.47
C TYR A 82 -7.37 -17.70 6.47
N HIS A 83 -6.04 -17.80 6.63
CA HIS A 83 -5.21 -18.63 5.75
C HIS A 83 -5.61 -20.11 5.78
N LYS A 84 -5.96 -20.63 6.96
CA LYS A 84 -6.44 -22.01 7.11
C LYS A 84 -7.79 -22.24 6.41
N ALA A 85 -8.68 -21.25 6.43
CA ALA A 85 -9.97 -21.32 5.74
C ALA A 85 -9.77 -21.34 4.22
N LEU A 86 -8.86 -20.51 3.69
CA LEU A 86 -8.51 -20.52 2.26
C LEU A 86 -7.97 -21.88 1.81
N GLU A 87 -7.03 -22.45 2.56
CA GLU A 87 -6.45 -23.78 2.24
C GLU A 87 -7.53 -24.87 2.22
N LYS A 88 -8.48 -24.83 3.16
CA LYS A 88 -9.60 -25.77 3.20
C LYS A 88 -10.54 -25.58 1.99
N ALA A 89 -10.83 -24.34 1.61
CA ALA A 89 -11.68 -24.05 0.47
C ALA A 89 -11.04 -24.53 -0.85
N GLU A 90 -9.74 -24.34 -1.02
CA GLU A 90 -8.98 -24.82 -2.18
C GLU A 90 -9.04 -26.35 -2.31
N LYS A 91 -8.79 -27.07 -1.21
CA LYS A 91 -8.89 -28.55 -1.17
C LYS A 91 -10.29 -29.06 -1.52
N ASN A 92 -11.32 -28.36 -1.08
CA ASN A 92 -12.71 -28.72 -1.37
C ASN A 92 -13.14 -28.40 -2.81
N THR A 93 -12.43 -27.51 -3.50
CA THR A 93 -12.75 -27.10 -4.89
C THR A 93 -11.99 -27.92 -5.93
N ALA A 94 -10.88 -28.55 -5.52
CA ALA A 94 -10.04 -29.38 -6.38
C ALA A 94 -10.45 -30.87 -6.42
N GLY A 95 -11.53 -31.26 -5.72
CA GLY A 95 -12.11 -32.60 -5.72
C GLY A 95 -13.52 -32.61 -6.29
#